data_AF-A0A8S1IPR9-F1
#
_entry.id   AF-A0A8S1IPR9-F1
#
_cell.length_a   1.000
_cell.length_b   1.000
_cell.length_c   1.000
_cell.angle_alpha   90.00
_cell.angle_beta   90.00
_cell.angle_gamma   90.00
#
_symmetry.space_group_name_H-M   'P 1'
#
loop_
_entity.id
_entity.type
_entity.pdbx_description
1 polymer ?
#
loop_
_entity_poly.entity_id
_entity_poly.type
_entity_poly.pdbx_seq_one_letter_code
_entity_poly.pdbx_strand_id
1 'polypeptide(L)'
;MASDTRRSPPNDWADPGEYLSEVLRNGRNYLPVVCRLLSLQVCPRCCLRFCRVRGHVYTRKPPRPVDTFEAAAKLWRGAGAVAMDQGAAGGPDEHGIISPEPKAVAIPKDGRTRATDGAGQDGVDADSSASADECVQLPDPGAVRDYFVCALCLGILQALDAVPGAPCGEGFAEPLPARRWNHLSWKLLPDGSLGAMKRLLDSSGRDVVDFSLGVSLPGGAGLREASMLRFLKDNVQSTEAQARGAEETFPVGPVVPLREVVRQCVIHFMAASCGLPHYREGPFSLMLSFRHPQSQKEVQLLQQLSNRGQKKKRPRGGTSESGHEHEVLNDARAAEMALNMDWQEFKNTFKCPPCGAEQAAETLARMHHAPLFLGGRYLKTHRDISHTPFFVNGQRVGRTSVQEVLADAIRKVVDAADFKLISAGREDMDVRMLGKGRPFVIEIEDPRVHAIQEHQVQAILADLSDQRKGVVARALRVCGREVVEKMKEGEETKRKVYVALVWAAERVEDHVLHQMKAKGAFSVEQDTPIRVLHRRAALVRSKQIFAMQCQRIPSQPNYFIVRVEAAAGCYIKELIDGDCGRTRPSVSSMLGCDARCVQLDVTDVKMDIMD
;
A
#
# COMPACT_ATOMS: atom_id res chain seq x y z
N MET A 1 27.20 -12.47 -47.80
CA MET A 1 25.93 -13.24 -47.80
C MET A 1 25.47 -13.35 -46.36
N ALA A 2 24.56 -12.46 -45.95
CA ALA A 2 23.96 -12.45 -44.63
C ALA A 2 22.76 -13.40 -44.66
N SER A 3 22.84 -14.51 -43.94
CA SER A 3 21.72 -15.45 -43.80
C SER A 3 20.77 -14.95 -42.73
N ASP A 4 19.58 -14.62 -43.20
CA ASP A 4 18.33 -14.39 -42.50
C ASP A 4 18.14 -15.33 -41.28
N THR A 5 18.09 -14.76 -40.08
CA THR A 5 17.56 -15.43 -38.89
C THR A 5 16.32 -14.69 -38.38
N ARG A 6 15.32 -14.49 -39.26
CA ARG A 6 13.93 -14.37 -38.81
C ARG A 6 13.43 -15.75 -38.40
N ARG A 7 13.66 -16.13 -37.15
CA ARG A 7 12.85 -17.19 -36.52
C ARG A 7 11.48 -16.56 -36.20
N SER A 8 10.44 -17.03 -36.88
CA SER A 8 9.05 -16.69 -36.57
C SER A 8 8.74 -17.06 -35.11
N PRO A 9 8.14 -16.16 -34.30
CA PRO A 9 7.63 -16.54 -32.98
C PRO A 9 6.38 -17.42 -33.13
N PRO A 10 5.96 -18.13 -32.06
CA PRO A 10 4.81 -19.02 -32.13
C PRO A 10 3.53 -18.26 -32.54
N ASN A 11 2.84 -18.75 -33.57
CA ASN A 11 1.56 -18.23 -34.06
C ASN A 11 0.45 -18.41 -33.01
N ASP A 12 0.21 -17.42 -32.16
CA ASP A 12 -0.78 -17.56 -31.08
C ASP A 12 -1.45 -16.22 -30.70
N TRP A 13 -1.71 -15.38 -31.70
CA TRP A 13 -2.52 -14.15 -31.57
C TRP A 13 -4.02 -14.49 -31.57
N ALA A 14 -4.83 -13.72 -30.84
CA ALA A 14 -6.28 -13.89 -30.89
C ALA A 14 -6.88 -13.37 -32.20
N ASP A 15 -8.07 -13.86 -32.54
CA ASP A 15 -8.85 -13.36 -33.68
C ASP A 15 -9.23 -11.87 -33.48
N PRO A 16 -8.87 -10.97 -34.42
CA PRO A 16 -9.35 -9.59 -34.42
C PRO A 16 -10.88 -9.47 -34.44
N GLY A 17 -11.60 -10.44 -35.00
CA GLY A 17 -13.05 -10.45 -35.08
C GLY A 17 -13.72 -10.40 -33.70
N GLU A 18 -13.34 -11.30 -32.78
CA GLU A 18 -13.83 -11.27 -31.41
C GLU A 18 -13.52 -9.94 -30.71
N TYR A 19 -12.29 -9.45 -30.86
CA TYR A 19 -11.85 -8.19 -30.29
C TYR A 19 -12.70 -7.00 -30.78
N LEU A 20 -12.92 -6.92 -32.10
CA LEU A 20 -13.71 -5.84 -32.71
C LEU A 20 -15.19 -5.98 -32.41
N SER A 21 -15.70 -7.19 -32.18
CA SER A 21 -17.09 -7.39 -31.75
C SER A 21 -17.38 -6.68 -30.42
N GLU A 22 -16.44 -6.69 -29.46
CA GLU A 22 -16.58 -5.98 -28.19
C GLU A 22 -16.51 -4.46 -28.37
N VAL A 23 -15.70 -3.96 -29.30
CA VAL A 23 -15.67 -2.54 -29.67
C VAL A 23 -17.01 -2.11 -30.28
N LEU A 24 -17.52 -2.91 -31.22
CA LEU A 24 -18.77 -2.63 -31.93
C LEU A 24 -19.99 -2.61 -31.01
N ARG A 25 -20.01 -3.44 -29.94
CA ARG A 25 -21.07 -3.40 -28.92
C ARG A 25 -21.17 -2.05 -28.21
N ASN A 26 -20.07 -1.32 -28.09
CA ASN A 26 -20.05 0.01 -27.50
C ASN A 26 -20.35 1.13 -28.50
N GLY A 27 -20.26 0.85 -29.81
CA GLY A 27 -20.59 1.80 -30.87
C GLY A 27 -19.65 1.69 -32.07
N ARG A 28 -20.20 1.84 -33.28
CA ARG A 28 -19.41 1.85 -34.53
C ARG A 28 -18.49 3.07 -34.64
N ASN A 29 -18.84 4.17 -34.01
CA ASN A 29 -18.05 5.40 -33.89
C ASN A 29 -16.68 5.20 -33.19
N TYR A 30 -16.41 4.04 -32.59
CA TYR A 30 -15.10 3.69 -32.05
C TYR A 30 -14.13 3.07 -33.08
N LEU A 31 -14.58 2.65 -34.27
CA LEU A 31 -13.67 2.08 -35.29
C LEU A 31 -12.59 3.08 -35.76
N PRO A 32 -12.89 4.37 -36.01
CA PRO A 32 -11.86 5.37 -36.32
C PRO A 32 -10.86 5.56 -35.17
N VAL A 33 -11.33 5.44 -33.91
CA VAL A 33 -10.48 5.51 -32.71
C VAL A 33 -9.48 4.38 -32.69
N VAL A 34 -9.94 3.15 -32.92
CA VAL A 34 -9.08 1.96 -32.98
C VAL A 34 -8.01 2.15 -34.06
N CYS A 35 -8.41 2.56 -35.26
CA CYS A 35 -7.47 2.79 -36.36
C CYS A 35 -6.42 3.86 -36.00
N ARG A 36 -6.86 5.00 -35.45
CA ARG A 36 -5.97 6.09 -35.06
C ARG A 36 -5.03 5.69 -33.94
N LEU A 37 -5.52 5.04 -32.89
CA LEU A 37 -4.70 4.58 -31.76
C LEU A 37 -3.64 3.56 -32.21
N LEU A 38 -4.01 2.57 -33.02
CA LEU A 38 -3.05 1.58 -33.53
C LEU A 38 -1.95 2.23 -34.38
N SER A 39 -2.30 3.23 -35.23
CA SER A 39 -1.32 4.01 -36.00
C SER A 39 -0.35 4.83 -35.12
N LEU A 40 -0.75 5.12 -33.87
CA LEU A 40 0.04 5.83 -32.87
C LEU A 40 0.78 4.89 -31.92
N GLN A 41 0.97 3.62 -32.30
CA GLN A 41 1.66 2.62 -31.48
C GLN A 41 0.99 2.44 -30.11
N VAL A 42 -0.34 2.36 -30.09
CA VAL A 42 -1.11 2.01 -28.91
C VAL A 42 -1.51 0.54 -28.98
N CYS A 43 -1.27 -0.23 -27.91
CA CYS A 43 -1.57 -1.66 -27.92
C CYS A 43 -3.09 -1.92 -27.94
N PRO A 44 -3.54 -3.09 -28.43
CA PRO A 44 -4.96 -3.44 -28.51
C PRO A 44 -5.71 -3.31 -27.17
N ARG A 45 -5.12 -3.72 -26.04
CA ARG A 45 -5.76 -3.52 -24.72
C ARG A 45 -5.95 -2.04 -24.37
N CYS A 46 -5.05 -1.15 -24.76
CA CYS A 46 -5.27 0.28 -24.56
C CYS A 46 -6.33 0.84 -25.52
N CYS A 47 -6.45 0.30 -26.73
CA CYS A 47 -7.54 0.65 -27.63
C CYS A 47 -8.91 0.29 -27.01
N LEU A 48 -9.09 -0.92 -26.46
CA LEU A 48 -10.31 -1.30 -25.72
C LEU A 48 -10.64 -0.33 -24.57
N ARG A 49 -9.63 0.12 -23.82
CA ARG A 49 -9.81 1.09 -22.73
C ARG A 49 -10.41 2.40 -23.22
N PHE A 50 -9.87 2.91 -24.33
CA PHE A 50 -10.33 4.14 -24.98
C PHE A 50 -11.67 3.98 -25.69
N CYS A 51 -12.00 2.76 -26.13
CA CYS A 51 -13.33 2.37 -26.60
C CYS A 51 -14.32 2.07 -25.45
N ARG A 52 -13.92 2.30 -24.19
CA ARG A 52 -14.72 2.10 -22.97
C ARG A 52 -15.24 0.66 -22.80
N VAL A 53 -14.58 -0.31 -23.43
CA VAL A 53 -14.95 -1.72 -23.31
C VAL A 53 -14.61 -2.20 -21.90
N ARG A 54 -15.54 -2.88 -21.24
CA ARG A 54 -15.38 -3.38 -19.86
C ARG A 54 -15.51 -4.90 -19.82
N GLY A 55 -14.97 -5.52 -18.79
CA GLY A 55 -15.14 -6.95 -18.52
C GLY A 55 -13.98 -7.83 -18.97
N HIS A 56 -14.23 -9.14 -19.09
CA HIS A 56 -13.20 -10.17 -19.19
C HIS A 56 -12.41 -10.18 -20.50
N VAL A 57 -12.76 -9.36 -21.50
CA VAL A 57 -11.99 -9.27 -22.75
C VAL A 57 -10.52 -8.96 -22.51
N TYR A 58 -10.19 -8.20 -21.46
CA TYR A 58 -8.82 -7.84 -21.13
C TYR A 58 -7.96 -9.04 -20.71
N THR A 59 -8.57 -10.10 -20.20
CA THR A 59 -7.86 -11.29 -19.71
C THR A 59 -7.54 -12.28 -20.83
N ARG A 60 -8.10 -12.06 -22.03
CA ARG A 60 -7.78 -12.85 -23.23
C ARG A 60 -6.46 -12.39 -23.85
N LYS A 61 -5.85 -13.25 -24.66
CA LYS A 61 -4.71 -12.85 -25.50
C LYS A 61 -5.15 -11.73 -26.45
N PRO A 62 -4.34 -10.68 -26.65
CA PRO A 62 -4.67 -9.63 -27.62
C PRO A 62 -4.53 -10.16 -29.05
N PRO A 63 -5.28 -9.60 -30.02
CA PRO A 63 -5.03 -9.82 -31.43
C PRO A 63 -3.79 -9.07 -31.89
N ARG A 64 -3.30 -9.42 -33.07
CA ARG A 64 -2.15 -8.75 -33.68
C ARG A 64 -2.51 -7.32 -34.09
N PRO A 65 -1.69 -6.29 -33.79
CA PRO A 65 -2.03 -4.89 -34.07
C PRO A 65 -2.33 -4.60 -35.55
N VAL A 66 -1.54 -5.14 -36.47
CA VAL A 66 -1.72 -4.94 -37.92
C VAL A 66 -3.05 -5.55 -38.39
N ASP A 67 -3.29 -6.82 -38.06
CA ASP A 67 -4.53 -7.53 -38.43
C ASP A 67 -5.77 -6.82 -37.84
N THR A 68 -5.65 -6.29 -36.61
CA THR A 68 -6.71 -5.52 -35.95
C THR A 68 -6.98 -4.20 -36.67
N PHE A 69 -5.94 -3.51 -37.11
CA PHE A 69 -6.07 -2.27 -37.88
C PHE A 69 -6.75 -2.52 -39.22
N GLU A 70 -6.31 -3.54 -39.96
CA GLU A 70 -6.87 -3.88 -41.26
C GLU A 70 -8.35 -4.26 -41.15
N ALA A 71 -8.71 -5.10 -40.17
CA ALA A 71 -10.08 -5.50 -39.91
C ALA A 71 -10.96 -4.32 -39.48
N ALA A 72 -10.47 -3.43 -38.60
CA ALA A 72 -11.19 -2.24 -38.19
C ALA A 72 -11.40 -1.26 -39.36
N ALA A 73 -10.36 -1.03 -40.17
CA ALA A 73 -10.42 -0.17 -41.34
C ALA A 73 -11.37 -0.71 -42.43
N LYS A 74 -11.44 -2.05 -42.59
CA LYS A 74 -12.40 -2.70 -43.49
C LYS A 74 -13.84 -2.50 -43.01
N LEU A 75 -14.10 -2.71 -41.72
CA LEU A 75 -15.43 -2.51 -41.13
C LEU A 75 -15.88 -1.05 -41.19
N TRP A 76 -14.96 -0.10 -41.01
CA TRP A 76 -15.25 1.33 -41.11
C TRP A 76 -15.57 1.73 -42.55
N ARG A 77 -14.78 1.28 -43.54
CA ARG A 77 -15.03 1.52 -44.98
C ARG A 77 -16.34 0.89 -45.48
N GLY A 78 -16.66 -0.33 -45.03
CA GLY A 78 -17.87 -1.06 -45.43
C GLY A 78 -19.18 -0.37 -45.03
N ALA A 79 -19.17 0.53 -44.05
CA ALA A 79 -20.36 1.29 -43.65
C ALA A 79 -20.71 2.45 -44.62
N GLY A 80 -19.75 2.91 -45.43
CA GLY A 80 -20.00 3.97 -46.43
C GLY A 80 -20.79 3.51 -47.65
N ALA A 81 -20.78 2.20 -47.96
CA ALA A 81 -21.43 1.67 -49.15
C ALA A 81 -22.93 1.38 -48.97
N VAL A 82 -23.40 1.16 -47.73
CA VAL A 82 -24.82 0.80 -47.46
C VAL A 82 -25.75 2.02 -47.48
N ALA A 83 -25.20 3.24 -47.41
CA ALA A 83 -25.99 4.48 -47.42
C ALA A 83 -26.31 5.04 -48.82
N MET A 84 -25.78 4.45 -49.90
CA MET A 84 -25.98 4.95 -51.27
C MET A 84 -26.96 4.14 -52.14
N ASP A 85 -27.55 3.06 -51.61
CA ASP A 85 -28.40 2.16 -52.42
C ASP A 85 -29.91 2.20 -52.08
N GLN A 86 -30.40 3.25 -51.42
CA GLN A 86 -31.85 3.48 -51.24
C GLN A 86 -32.33 4.68 -52.06
N GLY A 87 -32.11 4.60 -53.38
CA GLY A 87 -32.45 5.67 -54.31
C GLY A 87 -32.84 5.19 -55.70
N ALA A 88 -33.57 4.08 -55.84
CA ALA A 88 -34.44 3.80 -56.99
C ALA A 88 -35.04 2.39 -56.91
N ALA A 89 -36.34 2.26 -56.61
CA ALA A 89 -37.27 1.32 -57.24
C ALA A 89 -38.64 1.46 -56.57
N GLY A 90 -39.68 1.68 -57.39
CA GLY A 90 -41.04 1.96 -56.94
C GLY A 90 -41.94 0.73 -56.78
N GLY A 91 -42.79 0.81 -55.76
CA GLY A 91 -44.18 0.30 -55.69
C GLY A 91 -44.42 -1.21 -55.49
N PRO A 92 -45.63 -1.61 -55.06
CA PRO A 92 -46.51 -1.03 -54.05
C PRO A 92 -46.70 -1.99 -52.83
N ASP A 93 -46.86 -1.42 -51.63
CA ASP A 93 -47.24 -2.19 -50.43
C ASP A 93 -48.76 -2.12 -50.19
N GLU A 94 -49.33 -3.30 -49.96
CA GLU A 94 -50.69 -3.53 -49.45
C GLU A 94 -50.72 -3.47 -47.92
N HIS A 95 -51.70 -2.69 -47.42
CA HIS A 95 -52.54 -2.89 -46.23
C HIS A 95 -51.94 -3.10 -44.79
N GLY A 96 -52.43 -2.26 -43.87
CA GLY A 96 -52.64 -2.59 -42.45
C GLY A 96 -52.23 -1.50 -41.44
N ILE A 97 -52.93 -0.35 -41.34
CA ILE A 97 -53.87 0.01 -40.24
C ILE A 97 -53.44 -0.57 -38.86
N ILE A 98 -53.18 0.18 -37.77
CA ILE A 98 -54.08 1.06 -37.00
C ILE A 98 -53.24 1.88 -35.99
N SER A 99 -53.40 3.21 -35.98
CA SER A 99 -53.04 4.11 -34.86
C SER A 99 -54.08 4.02 -33.74
N PRO A 100 -53.73 4.46 -32.52
CA PRO A 100 -54.49 5.62 -32.04
C PRO A 100 -53.60 6.67 -31.34
N GLU A 101 -53.77 7.92 -31.76
CA GLU A 101 -53.59 9.13 -30.95
C GLU A 101 -54.76 9.25 -29.93
N PRO A 102 -55.00 10.36 -29.17
CA PRO A 102 -54.25 11.61 -29.02
C PRO A 102 -54.16 12.11 -27.56
N LYS A 103 -53.47 13.24 -27.34
CA LYS A 103 -54.12 14.47 -26.84
C LYS A 103 -53.14 15.64 -26.70
N ALA A 104 -53.46 16.68 -27.45
CA ALA A 104 -52.86 18.00 -27.44
C ALA A 104 -53.21 18.79 -26.16
N VAL A 105 -52.31 19.70 -25.76
CA VAL A 105 -52.66 20.93 -25.04
C VAL A 105 -51.86 22.09 -25.65
N ALA A 106 -52.56 23.18 -25.90
CA ALA A 106 -52.14 24.36 -26.65
C ALA A 106 -51.45 25.44 -25.79
N ILE A 107 -50.44 26.08 -26.41
CA ILE A 107 -50.09 27.52 -26.54
C ILE A 107 -50.67 28.52 -25.49
N PRO A 108 -49.92 29.58 -25.11
CA PRO A 108 -49.97 30.83 -25.89
C PRO A 108 -48.61 31.48 -26.19
N LYS A 109 -48.59 32.18 -27.33
CA LYS A 109 -47.57 33.10 -27.84
C LYS A 109 -47.75 34.48 -27.22
N ASP A 110 -46.64 35.18 -26.98
CA ASP A 110 -46.48 36.63 -27.08
C ASP A 110 -45.01 36.83 -27.56
N GLY A 111 -44.64 37.59 -28.58
CA GLY A 111 -45.32 38.67 -29.28
C GLY A 111 -44.63 40.01 -28.98
N ARG A 112 -43.52 40.34 -29.66
CA ARG A 112 -43.18 41.71 -30.11
C ARG A 112 -41.86 41.79 -30.90
N THR A 113 -42.04 42.16 -32.15
CA THR A 113 -41.06 42.71 -33.11
C THR A 113 -40.76 44.18 -32.83
N ARG A 114 -39.52 44.64 -33.08
CA ARG A 114 -39.29 45.87 -33.87
C ARG A 114 -37.85 45.95 -34.39
N ALA A 115 -37.78 46.22 -35.70
CA ALA A 115 -36.59 46.43 -36.51
C ALA A 115 -35.95 47.81 -36.32
N THR A 116 -34.67 47.93 -36.70
CA THR A 116 -34.14 49.07 -37.45
C THR A 116 -32.95 48.62 -38.30
N ASP A 117 -33.08 48.83 -39.61
CA ASP A 117 -32.06 48.78 -40.64
C ASP A 117 -31.05 49.94 -40.53
N GLY A 118 -29.87 49.81 -41.16
CA GLY A 118 -29.09 50.99 -41.58
C GLY A 118 -27.57 50.85 -41.68
N ALA A 119 -27.11 50.20 -42.75
CA ALA A 119 -25.89 50.41 -43.57
C ALA A 119 -24.66 51.22 -43.07
N GLY A 120 -23.47 50.66 -43.35
CA GLY A 120 -22.20 51.39 -43.46
C GLY A 120 -21.02 50.44 -43.75
N GLN A 121 -20.59 50.43 -45.02
CA GLN A 121 -19.50 49.62 -45.58
C GLN A 121 -18.13 49.96 -44.99
N ASP A 122 -17.23 48.97 -44.92
CA ASP A 122 -15.85 49.07 -45.42
C ASP A 122 -15.29 47.66 -45.61
N GLY A 123 -14.98 47.33 -46.87
CA GLY A 123 -14.40 46.06 -47.28
C GLY A 123 -12.88 46.08 -47.22
N VAL A 124 -12.29 44.93 -46.86
CA VAL A 124 -10.93 44.57 -47.24
C VAL A 124 -10.97 43.09 -47.62
N ASP A 125 -10.78 42.83 -48.91
CA ASP A 125 -10.78 41.50 -49.50
C ASP A 125 -9.61 40.66 -48.98
N ALA A 126 -9.93 39.47 -48.45
CA ALA A 126 -8.97 38.38 -48.27
C ALA A 126 -9.41 37.24 -49.19
N ASP A 127 -8.65 37.08 -50.26
CA ASP A 127 -8.81 36.04 -51.28
C ASP A 127 -8.69 34.66 -50.62
N SER A 128 -9.77 33.90 -50.66
CA SER A 128 -9.89 32.56 -50.08
C SER A 128 -10.17 31.57 -51.21
N SER A 129 -9.17 30.77 -51.53
CA SER A 129 -9.37 29.52 -52.27
C SER A 129 -8.46 28.44 -51.68
N ALA A 130 -8.95 27.79 -50.63
CA ALA A 130 -8.52 26.45 -50.25
C ALA A 130 -9.76 25.57 -50.24
N SER A 131 -9.81 24.66 -51.21
CA SER A 131 -10.88 23.70 -51.48
C SER A 131 -11.21 22.83 -50.26
N ALA A 132 -12.51 22.67 -50.02
CA ALA A 132 -13.09 21.71 -49.08
C ALA A 132 -13.00 20.29 -49.65
N ASP A 133 -11.97 19.53 -49.28
CA ASP A 133 -11.89 18.09 -49.62
C ASP A 133 -10.92 17.27 -48.72
N GLU A 134 -10.98 17.46 -47.40
CA GLU A 134 -10.31 16.55 -46.44
C GLU A 134 -11.36 15.76 -45.63
N CYS A 135 -11.97 14.77 -46.28
CA CYS A 135 -12.62 13.66 -45.57
C CYS A 135 -11.53 12.82 -44.87
N VAL A 136 -11.78 12.32 -43.65
CA VAL A 136 -10.79 11.61 -42.81
C VAL A 136 -10.04 10.54 -43.60
N GLN A 137 -8.81 10.82 -44.01
CA GLN A 137 -7.96 9.79 -44.60
C GLN A 137 -7.64 8.78 -43.51
N LEU A 138 -7.90 7.49 -43.80
CA LEU A 138 -7.38 6.39 -43.00
C LEU A 138 -5.88 6.62 -42.80
N PRO A 139 -5.35 6.46 -41.57
CA PRO A 139 -3.92 6.51 -41.34
C PRO A 139 -3.20 5.56 -42.30
N ASP A 140 -2.03 5.95 -42.81
CA ASP A 140 -1.21 5.09 -43.67
C ASP A 140 -1.04 3.70 -43.03
N PRO A 141 -1.48 2.61 -43.69
CA PRO A 141 -1.30 1.24 -43.17
C PRO A 141 0.16 0.93 -42.83
N GLY A 142 1.13 1.56 -43.50
CA GLY A 142 2.56 1.43 -43.22
C GLY A 142 3.01 2.00 -41.86
N ALA A 143 2.16 2.76 -41.17
CA ALA A 143 2.44 3.33 -39.85
C ALA A 143 2.24 2.33 -38.69
N VAL A 144 1.48 1.24 -38.89
CA VAL A 144 1.19 0.24 -37.86
C VAL A 144 2.30 -0.81 -37.82
N ARG A 145 2.75 -1.15 -36.61
CA ARG A 145 3.79 -2.15 -36.36
C ARG A 145 3.26 -3.25 -35.46
N ASP A 146 3.78 -4.46 -35.59
CA ASP A 146 3.43 -5.56 -34.69
C ASP A 146 4.14 -5.48 -33.34
N TYR A 147 5.38 -4.97 -33.35
CA TYR A 147 6.25 -4.90 -32.17
C TYR A 147 6.62 -3.45 -31.87
N PHE A 148 6.16 -2.97 -30.73
CA PHE A 148 6.41 -1.62 -30.22
C PHE A 148 6.11 -1.57 -28.73
N VAL A 149 6.67 -0.60 -28.02
CA VAL A 149 6.23 -0.28 -26.65
C VAL A 149 5.06 0.69 -26.73
N CYS A 150 3.94 0.30 -26.13
CA CYS A 150 2.72 1.10 -26.16
C CYS A 150 2.96 2.53 -25.66
N ALA A 151 2.59 3.52 -26.48
CA ALA A 151 2.74 4.94 -26.16
C ALA A 151 1.96 5.38 -24.91
N LEU A 152 0.90 4.65 -24.54
CA LEU A 152 0.06 4.94 -23.38
C LEU A 152 0.50 4.20 -22.12
N CYS A 153 0.51 2.87 -22.16
CA CYS A 153 0.80 2.06 -20.97
C CYS A 153 2.27 1.70 -20.81
N LEU A 154 3.17 2.19 -21.69
CA LEU A 154 4.61 1.96 -21.59
C LEU A 154 4.95 0.46 -21.52
N GLY A 155 4.27 -0.37 -22.30
CA GLY A 155 4.49 -1.82 -22.31
C GLY A 155 3.82 -2.60 -21.18
N ILE A 156 3.23 -1.94 -20.16
CA ILE A 156 2.63 -2.62 -18.99
C ILE A 156 1.63 -3.69 -19.42
N LEU A 157 0.65 -3.35 -20.27
CA LEU A 157 -0.38 -4.30 -20.71
C LEU A 157 0.10 -5.32 -21.75
N GLN A 158 1.29 -5.11 -22.33
CA GLN A 158 1.91 -6.04 -23.27
C GLN A 158 2.74 -7.10 -22.53
N ALA A 159 3.31 -6.75 -21.37
CA ALA A 159 4.09 -7.67 -20.54
C ALA A 159 3.21 -8.72 -19.82
N LEU A 160 1.92 -8.44 -19.58
CA LEU A 160 1.02 -9.33 -18.84
C LEU A 160 0.60 -10.60 -19.60
N ASP A 161 1.04 -10.78 -20.86
CA ASP A 161 0.57 -11.82 -21.78
C ASP A 161 1.18 -13.23 -21.63
N ALA A 162 1.95 -13.50 -20.56
CA ALA A 162 2.40 -14.85 -20.28
C ALA A 162 1.24 -15.74 -19.81
N VAL A 163 0.64 -16.47 -20.74
CA VAL A 163 -0.36 -17.52 -20.45
C VAL A 163 0.29 -18.66 -19.66
N PRO A 164 -0.40 -19.26 -18.67
CA PRO A 164 0.06 -20.49 -18.03
C PRO A 164 0.29 -21.59 -19.08
N GLY A 165 1.53 -22.08 -19.18
CA GLY A 165 1.91 -23.20 -20.06
C GLY A 165 2.68 -22.85 -21.34
N ALA A 166 2.94 -21.57 -21.63
CA ALA A 166 3.86 -21.22 -22.73
C ALA A 166 5.33 -21.46 -22.31
N PRO A 167 6.17 -22.13 -23.12
CA PRO A 167 7.60 -22.23 -22.84
C PRO A 167 8.19 -20.83 -22.77
N CYS A 168 8.91 -20.54 -21.69
CA CYS A 168 9.62 -19.29 -21.51
C CYS A 168 10.59 -19.14 -22.69
N GLY A 169 10.43 -18.09 -23.50
CA GLY A 169 11.36 -17.81 -24.59
C GLY A 169 12.78 -17.75 -24.03
N GLU A 170 13.65 -18.63 -24.52
CA GLU A 170 15.08 -18.58 -24.22
C GLU A 170 15.62 -17.25 -24.73
N GLY A 171 16.00 -16.37 -23.79
CA GLY A 171 16.43 -15.01 -24.13
C GLY A 171 16.47 -14.00 -22.99
N PHE A 172 16.13 -14.38 -21.75
CA PHE A 172 16.29 -13.50 -20.59
C PHE A 172 17.38 -14.03 -19.67
N ALA A 173 18.28 -13.12 -19.29
CA ALA A 173 19.51 -13.34 -18.56
C ALA A 173 19.38 -14.31 -17.39
N GLU A 174 20.49 -15.03 -17.11
CA GLU A 174 20.63 -15.91 -15.96
C GLU A 174 20.05 -15.29 -14.67
N PRO A 175 19.43 -16.10 -13.79
CA PRO A 175 19.00 -15.62 -12.49
C PRO A 175 20.21 -15.00 -11.77
N LEU A 176 20.10 -13.71 -11.42
CA LEU A 176 21.09 -13.03 -10.60
C LEU A 176 21.40 -13.88 -9.35
N PRO A 177 22.67 -14.00 -8.96
CA PRO A 177 23.06 -14.81 -7.82
C PRO A 177 22.27 -14.39 -6.58
N ALA A 178 21.80 -15.37 -5.83
CA ALA A 178 21.01 -15.21 -4.61
C ALA A 178 21.76 -14.37 -3.56
N ARG A 179 21.77 -13.05 -3.72
CA ARG A 179 22.03 -12.12 -2.63
C ARG A 179 20.89 -12.31 -1.64
N ARG A 180 21.22 -12.43 -0.35
CA ARG A 180 20.26 -12.51 0.76
C ARG A 180 19.10 -11.55 0.51
N TRP A 181 17.97 -12.11 0.08
CA TRP A 181 16.78 -11.35 -0.22
C TRP A 181 16.25 -10.82 1.11
N ASN A 182 16.21 -9.50 1.30
CA ASN A 182 15.35 -8.96 2.35
C ASN A 182 13.90 -9.28 1.95
N HIS A 183 13.18 -10.01 2.80
CA HIS A 183 11.86 -10.57 2.49
C HIS A 183 10.81 -9.49 2.20
N LEU A 184 11.05 -8.27 2.70
CA LEU A 184 10.22 -7.08 2.50
C LEU A 184 10.66 -6.18 1.32
N SER A 185 11.64 -6.61 0.52
CA SER A 185 12.15 -5.81 -0.60
C SER A 185 11.35 -6.01 -1.90
N TRP A 186 11.40 -4.99 -2.75
CA TRP A 186 10.90 -5.08 -4.12
C TRP A 186 11.83 -5.93 -4.97
N LYS A 187 11.26 -6.86 -5.74
CA LYS A 187 11.99 -7.74 -6.66
C LYS A 187 11.62 -7.41 -8.10
N LEU A 188 12.63 -7.26 -8.95
CA LEU A 188 12.44 -7.07 -10.39
C LEU A 188 11.93 -8.37 -11.02
N LEU A 189 10.87 -8.26 -11.84
CA LEU A 189 10.42 -9.33 -12.72
C LEU A 189 11.16 -9.20 -14.06
N PRO A 190 12.07 -10.13 -14.41
CA PRO A 190 12.99 -9.95 -15.54
C PRO A 190 12.33 -9.68 -16.89
N ASP A 191 11.16 -10.28 -17.13
CA ASP A 191 10.37 -10.14 -18.36
C ASP A 191 9.06 -9.34 -18.13
N GLY A 192 8.87 -8.81 -16.92
CA GLY A 192 7.64 -8.12 -16.50
C GLY A 192 6.37 -8.98 -16.47
N SER A 193 6.50 -10.28 -16.69
CA SER A 193 5.36 -11.15 -16.96
C SER A 193 4.71 -11.73 -15.71
N LEU A 194 3.45 -12.13 -15.86
CA LEU A 194 2.72 -12.87 -14.84
C LEU A 194 3.33 -14.25 -14.58
N GLY A 195 3.99 -14.85 -15.59
CA GLY A 195 4.77 -16.08 -15.43
C GLY A 195 5.98 -15.91 -14.50
N ALA A 196 6.74 -14.82 -14.64
CA ALA A 196 7.82 -14.51 -13.70
C ALA A 196 7.31 -14.24 -12.29
N MET A 197 6.16 -13.56 -12.17
CA MET A 197 5.49 -13.36 -10.89
C MET A 197 5.10 -14.70 -10.23
N LYS A 198 4.56 -15.66 -11.00
CA LYS A 198 4.26 -17.00 -10.49
C LYS A 198 5.52 -17.73 -10.02
N ARG A 199 6.59 -17.75 -10.82
CA ARG A 199 7.87 -18.36 -10.41
C ARG A 199 8.41 -17.73 -9.12
N LEU A 200 8.25 -16.43 -8.95
CA LEU A 200 8.61 -15.73 -7.73
C LEU A 200 7.77 -16.20 -6.53
N LEU A 201 6.46 -16.40 -6.73
CA LEU A 201 5.57 -16.94 -5.71
C LEU A 201 5.94 -18.39 -5.34
N ASP A 202 6.09 -19.25 -6.34
CA ASP A 202 6.42 -20.67 -6.16
C ASP A 202 7.75 -20.85 -5.40
N SER A 203 8.75 -20.02 -5.72
CA SER A 203 10.07 -20.04 -5.05
C SER A 203 10.08 -19.36 -3.67
N SER A 204 8.99 -18.74 -3.24
CA SER A 204 8.94 -17.99 -1.97
C SER A 204 8.83 -18.89 -0.74
N GLY A 205 8.38 -20.14 -0.90
CA GLY A 205 8.14 -21.07 0.21
C GLY A 205 6.99 -20.65 1.13
N ARG A 206 6.18 -19.66 0.73
CA ARG A 206 5.01 -19.22 1.49
C ARG A 206 3.83 -20.13 1.23
N ASP A 207 3.10 -20.49 2.27
CA ASP A 207 1.74 -20.94 2.07
C ASP A 207 0.88 -19.73 1.70
N VAL A 208 0.05 -19.85 0.68
CA VAL A 208 -0.82 -18.76 0.24
C VAL A 208 -2.16 -19.39 -0.06
N VAL A 209 -3.19 -18.92 0.63
CA VAL A 209 -4.56 -19.43 0.50
C VAL A 209 -5.47 -18.45 -0.24
N ASP A 210 -5.12 -17.17 -0.19
CA ASP A 210 -5.77 -16.06 -0.88
C ASP A 210 -4.77 -14.93 -1.09
N PHE A 211 -5.18 -13.85 -1.76
CA PHE A 211 -4.35 -12.66 -1.83
C PHE A 211 -5.15 -11.36 -1.94
N SER A 212 -4.54 -10.29 -1.44
CA SER A 212 -4.85 -8.90 -1.78
C SER A 212 -3.87 -8.37 -2.82
N LEU A 213 -4.33 -7.48 -3.69
CA LEU A 213 -3.52 -6.91 -4.77
C LEU A 213 -3.39 -5.39 -4.64
N GLY A 214 -2.15 -4.91 -4.53
CA GLY A 214 -1.77 -3.51 -4.70
C GLY A 214 -1.13 -3.25 -6.06
N VAL A 215 -1.49 -2.16 -6.74
CA VAL A 215 -0.90 -1.77 -8.03
C VAL A 215 -0.50 -0.30 -8.01
N SER A 216 0.78 -0.03 -8.24
CA SER A 216 1.36 1.31 -8.39
C SER A 216 1.85 1.48 -9.83
N LEU A 217 1.25 2.43 -10.56
CA LEU A 217 1.60 2.75 -11.95
C LEU A 217 2.72 3.80 -12.01
N PRO A 218 3.41 3.94 -13.16
CA PRO A 218 4.33 5.06 -13.37
C PRO A 218 3.53 6.37 -13.29
N GLY A 219 4.02 7.36 -12.53
CA GLY A 219 3.22 8.55 -12.21
C GLY A 219 2.76 9.39 -13.40
N GLY A 220 3.37 9.23 -14.57
CA GLY A 220 2.97 9.91 -15.83
C GLY A 220 1.98 9.11 -16.68
N ALA A 221 1.51 7.94 -16.25
CA ALA A 221 0.54 7.16 -17.02
C ALA A 221 -0.77 7.95 -17.23
N GLY A 222 -1.27 8.61 -16.19
CA GLY A 222 -2.46 9.47 -16.21
C GLY A 222 -2.27 10.72 -17.06
N LEU A 223 -1.06 11.31 -17.06
CA LEU A 223 -0.71 12.41 -17.95
C LEU A 223 -0.78 12.00 -19.43
N ARG A 224 -0.25 10.81 -19.78
CA ARG A 224 -0.29 10.28 -21.15
C ARG A 224 -1.71 9.96 -21.59
N GLU A 225 -2.52 9.41 -20.69
CA GLU A 225 -3.94 9.17 -20.92
C GLU A 225 -4.69 10.48 -21.21
N ALA A 226 -4.50 11.51 -20.38
CA ALA A 226 -5.08 12.82 -20.58
C ALA A 226 -4.61 13.47 -21.91
N SER A 227 -3.31 13.36 -22.23
CA SER A 227 -2.76 13.84 -23.51
C SER A 227 -3.47 13.21 -24.70
N MET A 228 -3.62 11.89 -24.70
CA MET A 228 -4.26 11.17 -25.80
C MET A 228 -5.75 11.50 -25.91
N LEU A 229 -6.46 11.63 -24.79
CA LEU A 229 -7.87 12.02 -24.79
C LEU A 229 -8.09 13.38 -25.44
N ARG A 230 -7.26 14.37 -25.09
CA ARG A 230 -7.32 15.71 -25.69
C ARG A 230 -6.93 15.68 -27.17
N PHE A 231 -5.92 14.89 -27.55
CA PHE A 231 -5.55 14.69 -28.95
C PHE A 231 -6.69 14.10 -29.80
N LEU A 232 -7.33 13.03 -29.33
CA LEU A 232 -8.45 12.39 -30.03
C LEU A 232 -9.65 13.33 -30.14
N LYS A 233 -9.90 14.15 -29.12
CA LYS A 233 -10.95 15.16 -29.16
C LYS A 233 -10.75 16.11 -30.35
N ASP A 234 -9.56 16.66 -30.54
CA ASP A 234 -9.30 17.62 -31.62
C ASP A 234 -9.22 16.99 -33.02
N ASN A 235 -8.70 15.76 -33.11
CA ASN A 235 -8.35 15.13 -34.40
C ASN A 235 -9.38 14.11 -34.90
N VAL A 236 -10.35 13.72 -34.07
CA VAL A 236 -11.41 12.77 -34.44
C VAL A 236 -12.80 13.40 -34.37
N GLN A 237 -13.03 14.47 -33.58
CA GLN A 237 -14.31 15.19 -33.58
C GLN A 237 -14.53 16.12 -34.80
N SER A 238 -13.46 16.56 -35.46
CA SER A 238 -13.49 17.71 -36.39
C SER A 238 -13.97 17.39 -37.81
N THR A 239 -14.27 16.14 -38.16
CA THR A 239 -14.35 15.77 -39.59
C THR A 239 -15.52 14.86 -39.99
N GLU A 240 -16.17 14.11 -39.07
CA GLU A 240 -17.38 13.33 -39.41
C GLU A 240 -18.69 13.97 -38.90
N ALA A 241 -18.68 14.60 -37.71
CA ALA A 241 -19.88 15.21 -37.12
C ALA A 241 -20.35 16.47 -37.89
N GLN A 242 -19.43 17.20 -38.50
CA GLN A 242 -19.75 18.38 -39.32
C GLN A 242 -20.22 18.03 -40.74
N ALA A 243 -19.85 16.86 -41.28
CA ALA A 243 -20.14 16.49 -42.66
C ALA A 243 -21.50 15.79 -42.85
N ARG A 244 -22.11 15.24 -41.78
CA ARG A 244 -23.32 14.39 -41.90
C ARG A 244 -24.57 14.87 -41.17
N GLY A 245 -24.52 16.02 -40.48
CA GLY A 245 -25.69 16.52 -39.73
C GLY A 245 -26.24 15.54 -38.67
N ALA A 246 -25.47 14.51 -38.32
CA ALA A 246 -25.84 13.50 -37.34
C ALA A 246 -25.27 13.89 -35.96
N GLU A 247 -26.12 13.89 -34.93
CA GLU A 247 -25.75 14.09 -33.53
C GLU A 247 -24.87 12.95 -32.94
N GLU A 248 -24.20 12.14 -33.76
CA GLU A 248 -23.25 11.14 -33.27
C GLU A 248 -21.92 11.79 -32.89
N THR A 249 -21.98 12.56 -31.81
CA THR A 249 -20.82 13.11 -31.13
C THR A 249 -19.92 11.97 -30.66
N PHE A 250 -18.61 12.14 -30.87
CA PHE A 250 -17.60 11.29 -30.27
C PHE A 250 -17.84 11.18 -28.75
N PRO A 251 -17.91 9.98 -28.17
CA PRO A 251 -18.21 9.81 -26.76
C PRO A 251 -16.98 10.18 -25.93
N VAL A 252 -16.80 11.49 -25.67
CA VAL A 252 -15.79 11.99 -24.73
C VAL A 252 -16.28 11.69 -23.33
N GLY A 253 -15.89 10.52 -22.82
CA GLY A 253 -16.17 10.07 -21.47
C GLY A 253 -14.93 9.46 -20.83
N PRO A 254 -14.97 9.19 -19.52
CA PRO A 254 -13.86 8.54 -18.83
C PRO A 254 -13.57 7.16 -19.46
N VAL A 255 -12.29 6.92 -19.77
CA VAL A 255 -11.79 5.65 -20.27
C VAL A 255 -11.65 4.64 -19.14
N VAL A 256 -11.49 3.35 -19.47
CA VAL A 256 -11.23 2.34 -18.43
C VAL A 256 -9.82 2.58 -17.84
N PRO A 257 -9.68 2.77 -16.51
CA PRO A 257 -8.39 3.07 -15.89
C PRO A 257 -7.36 1.96 -16.10
N LEU A 258 -6.11 2.33 -16.37
CA LEU A 258 -5.02 1.36 -16.60
C LEU A 258 -4.86 0.41 -15.42
N ARG A 259 -4.94 0.96 -14.20
CA ARG A 259 -4.84 0.20 -12.94
C ARG A 259 -5.91 -0.88 -12.83
N GLU A 260 -7.12 -0.61 -13.31
CA GLU A 260 -8.22 -1.58 -13.28
C GLU A 260 -7.94 -2.76 -14.20
N VAL A 261 -7.47 -2.48 -15.43
CA VAL A 261 -7.12 -3.54 -16.39
C VAL A 261 -5.96 -4.40 -15.88
N VAL A 262 -4.90 -3.78 -15.32
CA VAL A 262 -3.81 -4.53 -14.69
C VAL A 262 -4.34 -5.44 -13.58
N ARG A 263 -5.21 -4.93 -12.71
CA ARG A 263 -5.83 -5.72 -11.64
C ARG A 263 -6.62 -6.91 -12.21
N GLN A 264 -7.45 -6.68 -13.23
CA GLN A 264 -8.24 -7.76 -13.85
C GLN A 264 -7.36 -8.87 -14.42
N CYS A 265 -6.30 -8.52 -15.15
CA CYS A 265 -5.36 -9.49 -15.72
C CYS A 265 -4.65 -10.29 -14.62
N VAL A 266 -4.11 -9.62 -13.59
CA VAL A 266 -3.41 -10.28 -12.48
C VAL A 266 -4.36 -11.18 -11.70
N ILE A 267 -5.57 -10.71 -11.38
CA ILE A 267 -6.57 -11.48 -10.62
C ILE A 267 -6.98 -12.74 -11.38
N HIS A 268 -7.29 -12.59 -12.67
CA HIS A 268 -7.64 -13.72 -13.51
C HIS A 268 -6.49 -14.73 -13.61
N PHE A 269 -5.27 -14.26 -13.83
CA PHE A 269 -4.09 -15.12 -13.92
C PHE A 269 -3.83 -15.89 -12.63
N MET A 270 -3.91 -15.22 -11.47
CA MET A 270 -3.70 -15.85 -10.16
C MET A 270 -4.78 -16.89 -9.86
N ALA A 271 -6.04 -16.61 -10.20
CA ALA A 271 -7.12 -17.58 -10.07
C ALA A 271 -6.92 -18.79 -11.00
N ALA A 272 -6.60 -18.55 -12.28
CA ALA A 272 -6.48 -19.61 -13.28
C ALA A 272 -5.19 -20.45 -13.12
N SER A 273 -4.07 -19.82 -12.78
CA SER A 273 -2.75 -20.46 -12.77
C SER A 273 -2.31 -20.94 -11.38
N CYS A 274 -2.85 -20.35 -10.32
CA CYS A 274 -2.47 -20.65 -8.95
C CYS A 274 -3.65 -21.14 -8.09
N GLY A 275 -4.90 -21.07 -8.60
CA GLY A 275 -6.08 -21.41 -7.80
C GLY A 275 -6.35 -20.44 -6.66
N LEU A 276 -5.76 -19.24 -6.68
CA LEU A 276 -5.82 -18.29 -5.56
C LEU A 276 -6.98 -17.30 -5.72
N PRO A 277 -7.93 -17.26 -4.76
CA PRO A 277 -8.98 -16.24 -4.74
C PRO A 277 -8.41 -14.87 -4.36
N HIS A 278 -9.00 -13.81 -4.92
CA HIS A 278 -8.66 -12.44 -4.58
C HIS A 278 -9.69 -11.83 -3.62
N TYR A 279 -9.19 -11.19 -2.56
CA TYR A 279 -9.99 -10.36 -1.66
C TYR A 279 -9.45 -8.92 -1.63
N ARG A 280 -10.28 -7.96 -1.21
CA ARG A 280 -9.84 -6.55 -1.07
C ARG A 280 -8.75 -6.42 -0.01
N GLU A 281 -8.90 -7.18 1.05
CA GLU A 281 -7.98 -7.29 2.17
C GLU A 281 -7.81 -8.78 2.45
N GLY A 282 -6.59 -9.18 2.82
CA GLY A 282 -6.27 -10.57 3.09
C GLY A 282 -4.91 -10.68 3.78
N PRO A 283 -4.63 -11.82 4.43
CA PRO A 283 -3.37 -12.06 5.11
C PRO A 283 -2.18 -11.99 4.17
N PHE A 284 -2.32 -12.38 2.91
CA PHE A 284 -1.24 -12.25 1.93
C PHE A 284 -1.45 -11.03 1.03
N SER A 285 -0.39 -10.24 0.83
CA SER A 285 -0.41 -9.06 -0.02
C SER A 285 0.63 -9.14 -1.12
N LEU A 286 0.13 -9.13 -2.35
CA LEU A 286 0.89 -9.00 -3.58
C LEU A 286 0.83 -7.53 -4.03
N MET A 287 1.98 -6.88 -4.12
CA MET A 287 2.10 -5.53 -4.65
C MET A 287 2.91 -5.52 -5.93
N LEU A 288 2.38 -4.89 -6.97
CA LEU A 288 3.07 -4.60 -8.22
C LEU A 288 3.36 -3.11 -8.33
N SER A 289 4.59 -2.76 -8.65
CA SER A 289 5.02 -1.39 -8.92
C SER A 289 5.67 -1.33 -10.29
N PHE A 290 5.17 -0.43 -11.13
CA PHE A 290 5.68 -0.21 -12.47
C PHE A 290 6.48 1.09 -12.50
N ARG A 291 7.67 1.06 -13.09
CA ARG A 291 8.56 2.23 -13.19
C ARG A 291 9.00 2.45 -14.62
N HIS A 292 9.08 3.72 -15.03
CA HIS A 292 9.56 4.07 -16.35
C HIS A 292 10.29 5.42 -16.32
N PRO A 293 11.55 5.51 -16.79
CA PRO A 293 12.34 6.74 -16.73
C PRO A 293 11.71 7.94 -17.45
N GLN A 294 11.11 7.72 -18.62
CA GLN A 294 10.44 8.81 -19.35
C GLN A 294 9.24 9.36 -18.57
N SER A 295 8.50 8.47 -17.90
CA SER A 295 7.34 8.86 -17.09
C SER A 295 7.76 9.67 -15.86
N GLN A 296 8.90 9.33 -15.25
CA GLN A 296 9.46 10.11 -14.14
C GLN A 296 9.83 11.54 -14.58
N LYS A 297 10.46 11.70 -15.75
CA LYS A 297 10.80 13.03 -16.31
C LYS A 297 9.54 13.87 -16.58
N GLU A 298 8.50 13.25 -17.12
CA GLU A 298 7.22 13.91 -17.40
C GLU A 298 6.54 14.41 -16.11
N VAL A 299 6.53 13.61 -15.05
CA VAL A 299 5.98 14.01 -13.74
C VAL A 299 6.81 15.11 -13.09
N GLN A 300 8.14 15.05 -13.18
CA GLN A 300 9.03 16.10 -12.66
C GLN A 300 8.77 17.44 -13.33
N LEU A 301 8.57 17.44 -14.66
CA LEU A 301 8.22 18.65 -15.40
C LEU A 301 6.86 19.20 -14.93
N LEU A 302 5.85 18.32 -14.79
CA LEU A 302 4.52 18.70 -14.31
C LEU A 302 4.55 19.28 -12.87
N GLN A 303 5.38 18.70 -11.99
CA GLN A 303 5.65 19.21 -10.64
C GLN A 303 6.23 20.63 -10.66
N GLN A 304 7.22 20.86 -11.53
CA GLN A 304 7.87 22.17 -11.65
C GLN A 304 6.88 23.26 -12.08
N LEU A 305 5.96 22.94 -12.99
CA LEU A 305 4.92 23.88 -13.45
C LEU A 305 3.91 24.21 -12.34
N SER A 306 3.49 23.21 -11.57
CA SER A 306 2.60 23.41 -10.42
C SER A 306 3.18 24.36 -9.38
N ASN A 307 4.47 24.19 -9.09
CA ASN A 307 5.17 24.96 -8.07
C ASN A 307 5.40 26.43 -8.47
N ARG A 308 5.32 26.78 -9.77
CA ARG A 308 5.42 28.18 -10.22
C ARG A 308 4.22 29.03 -9.81
N GLY A 309 3.06 28.42 -9.53
CA GLY A 309 1.84 29.12 -9.10
C GLY A 309 1.69 29.31 -7.59
N GLN A 310 2.46 28.59 -6.76
CA GLN A 310 2.38 28.69 -5.31
C GLN A 310 3.39 29.73 -4.78
N LYS A 311 2.92 30.95 -4.48
CA LYS A 311 3.71 31.93 -3.71
C LYS A 311 4.16 31.29 -2.39
N LYS A 312 5.47 31.11 -2.20
CA LYS A 312 6.07 30.69 -0.92
C LYS A 312 5.54 31.58 0.21
N LYS A 313 4.61 31.06 1.04
CA LYS A 313 4.30 31.72 2.32
C LYS A 313 5.57 31.64 3.17
N ARG A 314 6.14 32.80 3.51
CA ARG A 314 7.28 32.89 4.44
C ARG A 314 6.87 32.22 5.77
N PRO A 315 7.70 31.38 6.39
CA PRO A 315 7.40 30.87 7.71
C PRO A 315 7.45 32.05 8.69
N ARG A 316 6.34 32.31 9.40
CA ARG A 316 6.38 33.11 10.62
C ARG A 316 6.94 32.20 11.72
N GLY A 317 7.88 32.74 12.48
CA GLY A 317 8.80 32.02 13.33
C GLY A 317 8.17 30.95 14.22
N GLY A 318 8.86 29.81 14.24
CA GLY A 318 8.60 28.68 15.11
C GLY A 318 9.62 27.61 14.77
N THR A 319 10.56 27.37 15.68
CA THR A 319 11.51 26.27 15.61
C THR A 319 10.73 24.95 15.67
N SER A 320 10.49 24.36 14.51
CA SER A 320 10.18 22.95 14.39
C SER A 320 10.87 22.42 13.14
N GLU A 321 11.96 21.69 13.32
CA GLU A 321 12.48 20.77 12.32
C GLU A 321 11.46 19.64 12.15
N SER A 322 10.41 19.88 11.38
CA SER A 322 9.60 18.83 10.77
C SER A 322 9.87 18.91 9.26
N GLY A 323 10.52 17.87 8.75
CA GLY A 323 10.81 17.76 7.32
C GLY A 323 9.53 17.92 6.51
N HIS A 324 9.51 18.91 5.62
CA HIS A 324 8.53 18.95 4.55
C HIS A 324 8.77 17.74 3.66
N GLU A 325 8.04 16.65 3.90
CA GLU A 325 7.89 15.59 2.91
C GLU A 325 7.32 16.22 1.64
N HIS A 326 8.13 16.27 0.58
CA HIS A 326 7.66 16.63 -0.75
C HIS A 326 6.56 15.63 -1.13
N GLU A 327 5.31 16.12 -1.22
CA GLU A 327 4.16 15.28 -1.60
C GLU A 327 4.40 14.70 -3.01
N VAL A 328 4.64 13.39 -3.07
CA VAL A 328 4.90 12.69 -4.33
C VAL A 328 3.64 12.75 -5.19
N LEU A 329 3.76 13.27 -6.41
CA LEU A 329 2.62 13.38 -7.32
C LEU A 329 2.17 11.98 -7.75
N ASN A 330 0.92 11.64 -7.45
CA ASN A 330 0.32 10.37 -7.84
C ASN A 330 -0.34 10.46 -9.23
N ASP A 331 -0.62 9.30 -9.82
CA ASP A 331 -1.15 9.15 -11.18
C ASP A 331 -2.46 9.93 -11.43
N ALA A 332 -3.38 9.91 -10.47
CA ALA A 332 -4.66 10.62 -10.57
C ALA A 332 -4.49 12.14 -10.56
N ARG A 333 -3.63 12.65 -9.67
CA ARG A 333 -3.31 14.09 -9.58
C ARG A 333 -2.56 14.57 -10.82
N ALA A 334 -1.68 13.74 -11.39
CA ALA A 334 -1.00 14.05 -12.64
C ALA A 334 -1.99 14.16 -13.82
N ALA A 335 -2.96 13.25 -13.90
CA ALA A 335 -4.03 13.31 -14.90
C ALA A 335 -4.91 14.56 -14.72
N GLU A 336 -5.34 14.84 -13.49
CA GLU A 336 -6.16 16.01 -13.16
C GLU A 336 -5.45 17.32 -13.56
N MET A 337 -4.18 17.47 -13.19
CA MET A 337 -3.39 18.64 -13.57
C MET A 337 -3.23 18.77 -15.09
N ALA A 338 -3.02 17.66 -15.80
CA ALA A 338 -2.90 17.64 -17.25
C ALA A 338 -4.20 18.04 -17.96
N LEU A 339 -5.36 17.63 -17.42
CA LEU A 339 -6.68 17.98 -17.95
C LEU A 339 -7.05 19.43 -17.68
N ASN A 340 -6.63 19.98 -16.54
CA ASN A 340 -6.91 21.36 -16.14
C ASN A 340 -5.92 22.39 -16.73
N MET A 341 -4.81 21.94 -17.32
CA MET A 341 -3.83 22.81 -17.99
C MET A 341 -4.40 23.37 -19.31
N ASP A 342 -4.11 24.63 -19.61
CA ASP A 342 -4.45 25.23 -20.91
C ASP A 342 -3.91 24.37 -22.06
N TRP A 343 -4.67 24.27 -23.16
CA TRP A 343 -4.31 23.34 -24.23
C TRP A 343 -3.07 23.74 -25.01
N GLN A 344 -2.91 25.04 -25.25
CA GLN A 344 -1.76 25.53 -25.97
C GLN A 344 -0.50 25.41 -25.11
N GLU A 345 -0.62 25.73 -23.82
CA GLU A 345 0.43 25.48 -22.84
C GLU A 345 0.81 23.99 -22.77
N PHE A 346 -0.18 23.10 -22.75
CA PHE A 346 0.05 21.66 -22.72
C PHE A 346 0.83 21.17 -23.94
N LYS A 347 0.42 21.55 -25.16
CA LYS A 347 1.11 21.17 -26.41
C LYS A 347 2.52 21.72 -26.50
N ASN A 348 2.77 22.90 -25.93
CA ASN A 348 4.11 23.49 -25.86
C ASN A 348 5.02 22.78 -24.86
N THR A 349 4.44 22.07 -23.89
CA THR A 349 5.16 21.50 -22.75
C THR A 349 5.34 19.99 -22.85
N PHE A 350 4.34 19.28 -23.34
CA PHE A 350 4.31 17.83 -23.45
C PHE A 350 4.09 17.40 -24.89
N LYS A 351 4.70 16.26 -25.28
CA LYS A 351 4.46 15.65 -26.59
C LYS A 351 3.01 15.17 -26.66
N CYS A 352 2.28 15.60 -27.69
CA CYS A 352 0.89 15.26 -27.92
C CYS A 352 0.66 14.94 -29.41
N PRO A 353 0.26 13.71 -29.76
CA PRO A 353 -0.02 12.57 -28.87
C PRO A 353 1.26 12.09 -28.17
N PRO A 354 1.14 11.36 -27.04
CA PRO A 354 2.31 10.81 -26.35
C PRO A 354 3.09 9.91 -27.32
N CYS A 355 4.41 10.03 -27.33
CA CYS A 355 5.23 9.17 -28.18
C CYS A 355 5.45 7.79 -27.52
N GLY A 356 5.61 6.78 -28.38
CA GLY A 356 6.14 5.47 -27.99
C GLY A 356 7.44 5.60 -27.21
N ALA A 357 7.67 4.64 -26.31
CA ALA A 357 8.93 4.53 -25.58
C ALA A 357 9.85 3.51 -26.27
N GLU A 358 11.16 3.63 -26.06
CA GLU A 358 12.12 2.63 -26.55
C GLU A 358 12.15 1.40 -25.66
N GLN A 359 11.85 1.56 -24.37
CA GLN A 359 11.91 0.52 -23.36
C GLN A 359 10.54 0.38 -22.68
N ALA A 360 10.16 -0.85 -22.35
CA ALA A 360 8.97 -1.10 -21.55
C ALA A 360 9.20 -0.69 -20.09
N ALA A 361 8.12 -0.46 -19.35
CA ALA A 361 8.16 -0.20 -17.93
C ALA A 361 8.71 -1.43 -17.18
N GLU A 362 9.64 -1.18 -16.25
CA GLU A 362 10.10 -2.18 -15.31
C GLU A 362 8.96 -2.57 -14.39
N THR A 363 8.80 -3.88 -14.15
CA THR A 363 7.80 -4.40 -13.21
C THR A 363 8.50 -4.95 -11.98
N LEU A 364 8.13 -4.42 -10.83
CA LEU A 364 8.60 -4.84 -9.52
C LEU A 364 7.46 -5.51 -8.77
N ALA A 365 7.74 -6.63 -8.13
CA ALA A 365 6.81 -7.33 -7.25
C ALA A 365 7.33 -7.32 -5.80
N ARG A 366 6.40 -7.15 -4.86
CA ARG A 366 6.64 -7.36 -3.43
C ARG A 366 5.52 -8.22 -2.88
N MET A 367 5.90 -9.24 -2.12
CA MET A 367 4.98 -10.23 -1.56
C MET A 367 5.26 -10.34 -0.07
N HIS A 368 4.23 -10.17 0.76
CA HIS A 368 4.36 -10.32 2.20
C HIS A 368 3.09 -10.86 2.83
N HIS A 369 3.25 -11.60 3.93
CA HIS A 369 2.15 -11.92 4.83
C HIS A 369 1.99 -10.83 5.87
N ALA A 370 0.74 -10.60 6.27
CA ALA A 370 0.39 -9.79 7.42
C ALA A 370 1.01 -10.41 8.68
N PRO A 371 1.41 -9.58 9.66
CA PRO A 371 1.98 -10.10 10.89
C PRO A 371 1.01 -11.04 11.62
N LEU A 372 1.56 -12.09 12.21
CA LEU A 372 0.83 -12.97 13.14
C LEU A 372 1.24 -12.62 14.57
N PHE A 373 0.34 -12.83 15.53
CA PHE A 373 0.58 -12.46 16.91
C PHE A 373 0.39 -13.66 17.83
N LEU A 374 1.39 -13.90 18.68
CA LEU A 374 1.28 -14.82 19.81
C LEU A 374 1.29 -14.04 21.11
N GLY A 375 0.29 -14.25 21.95
CA GLY A 375 0.14 -13.57 23.23
C GLY A 375 0.16 -14.54 24.41
N GLY A 376 0.64 -14.08 25.55
CA GLY A 376 0.64 -14.86 26.78
C GLY A 376 1.22 -14.08 27.96
N ARG A 377 1.76 -14.78 28.95
CA ARG A 377 2.49 -14.20 30.07
C ARG A 377 3.88 -14.79 30.16
N TYR A 378 4.90 -13.95 30.37
CA TYR A 378 6.25 -14.42 30.62
C TYR A 378 6.65 -14.27 32.10
N LEU A 379 7.39 -15.25 32.59
CA LEU A 379 8.23 -15.13 33.76
C LEU A 379 9.67 -14.88 33.32
N LYS A 380 10.41 -14.14 34.13
CA LYS A 380 11.84 -13.90 33.99
C LYS A 380 12.49 -14.21 35.33
N THR A 381 13.24 -15.30 35.41
CA THR A 381 13.75 -15.85 36.67
C THR A 381 15.18 -15.43 36.96
N HIS A 382 15.92 -14.93 35.97
CA HIS A 382 17.31 -14.49 36.10
C HIS A 382 17.45 -12.96 36.11
N ARG A 383 18.57 -12.46 36.63
CA ARG A 383 18.89 -11.01 36.77
C ARG A 383 19.93 -10.50 35.75
N ASP A 384 20.31 -11.34 34.78
CA ASP A 384 21.27 -11.04 33.70
C ASP A 384 20.62 -11.08 32.30
N ILE A 385 19.27 -11.04 32.25
CA ILE A 385 18.46 -11.08 31.03
C ILE A 385 17.81 -9.70 30.81
N SER A 386 18.04 -9.09 29.65
CA SER A 386 17.39 -7.81 29.32
C SER A 386 15.97 -8.03 28.78
N HIS A 387 15.18 -6.96 28.66
CA HIS A 387 13.82 -7.07 28.11
C HIS A 387 13.82 -7.29 26.59
N THR A 388 14.61 -6.50 25.88
CA THR A 388 14.90 -6.58 24.43
C THR A 388 16.41 -6.72 24.22
N PRO A 389 16.90 -7.13 23.03
CA PRO A 389 18.33 -7.20 22.76
C PRO A 389 19.02 -5.90 23.17
N PHE A 390 20.06 -5.99 23.99
CA PHE A 390 20.70 -4.83 24.58
C PHE A 390 22.19 -4.80 24.22
N PHE A 391 22.59 -3.71 23.58
CA PHE A 391 23.97 -3.47 23.13
C PHE A 391 24.46 -2.11 23.63
N VAL A 392 25.73 -2.04 24.02
CA VAL A 392 26.45 -0.80 24.35
C VAL A 392 27.73 -0.81 23.54
N ASN A 393 27.97 0.23 22.73
CA ASN A 393 29.12 0.33 21.83
C ASN A 393 29.28 -0.91 20.92
N GLY A 394 28.16 -1.46 20.43
CA GLY A 394 28.15 -2.67 19.60
C GLY A 394 28.37 -3.99 20.34
N GLN A 395 28.72 -3.95 21.64
CA GLN A 395 28.90 -5.15 22.46
C GLN A 395 27.60 -5.52 23.18
N ARG A 396 27.30 -6.83 23.22
CA ARG A 396 26.11 -7.34 23.91
C ARG A 396 26.24 -7.17 25.42
N VAL A 397 25.16 -6.72 26.04
CA VAL A 397 25.01 -6.61 27.50
C VAL A 397 23.98 -7.63 27.98
N GLY A 398 24.33 -8.36 29.03
CA GLY A 398 23.52 -9.47 29.52
C GLY A 398 23.68 -10.72 28.65
N ARG A 399 23.14 -11.84 29.13
CA ARG A 399 23.25 -13.14 28.47
C ARG A 399 22.36 -13.26 27.23
N THR A 400 21.13 -12.77 27.35
CA THR A 400 20.08 -12.79 26.31
C THR A 400 19.00 -11.79 26.69
N SER A 401 17.90 -11.74 25.94
CA SER A 401 16.71 -10.96 26.27
C SER A 401 15.44 -11.80 26.27
N VAL A 402 14.39 -11.29 26.92
CA VAL A 402 13.05 -11.88 26.89
C VAL A 402 12.57 -12.05 25.44
N GLN A 403 12.73 -11.01 24.61
CA GLN A 403 12.38 -11.08 23.19
C GLN A 403 13.14 -12.18 22.45
N GLU A 404 14.46 -12.32 22.67
CA GLU A 404 15.26 -13.34 21.98
C GLU A 404 14.83 -14.75 22.37
N VAL A 405 14.62 -15.02 23.66
CA VAL A 405 14.18 -16.35 24.09
C VAL A 405 12.83 -16.73 23.49
N LEU A 406 11.88 -15.78 23.44
CA LEU A 406 10.59 -15.98 22.80
C LEU A 406 10.72 -16.19 21.29
N ALA A 407 11.47 -15.31 20.61
CA ALA A 407 11.69 -15.37 19.17
C ALA A 407 12.40 -16.67 18.74
N ASP A 408 13.40 -17.12 19.49
CA ASP A 408 14.15 -18.34 19.20
C ASP A 408 13.29 -19.60 19.33
N ALA A 409 12.35 -19.63 20.27
CA ALA A 409 11.38 -20.72 20.38
C ALA A 409 10.43 -20.75 19.18
N ILE A 410 9.94 -19.58 18.76
CA ILE A 410 9.00 -19.47 17.62
C ILE A 410 9.69 -19.80 16.30
N ARG A 411 10.92 -19.33 16.10
CA ARG A 411 11.70 -19.55 14.86
C ARG A 411 11.95 -21.02 14.55
N LYS A 412 11.93 -21.90 15.55
CA LYS A 412 12.03 -23.36 15.35
C LYS A 412 10.81 -23.96 14.66
N VAL A 413 9.68 -23.26 14.67
CA VAL A 413 8.37 -23.76 14.24
C VAL A 413 7.77 -22.92 13.11
N VAL A 414 8.11 -21.63 13.06
CA VAL A 414 7.61 -20.66 12.07
C VAL A 414 8.78 -19.91 11.46
N ASP A 415 8.93 -20.00 10.13
CA ASP A 415 9.85 -19.14 9.38
C ASP A 415 9.23 -17.74 9.21
N ALA A 416 9.97 -16.71 9.59
CA ALA A 416 9.53 -15.32 9.62
C ALA A 416 10.71 -14.36 9.48
N ALA A 417 10.44 -13.13 9.04
CA ALA A 417 11.47 -12.14 8.80
C ALA A 417 12.06 -11.56 10.10
N ASP A 418 11.20 -11.23 11.07
CA ASP A 418 11.60 -10.68 12.36
C ASP A 418 10.55 -10.95 13.45
N PHE A 419 10.92 -10.69 14.70
CA PHE A 419 10.07 -10.86 15.88
C PHE A 419 10.16 -9.64 16.80
N LYS A 420 9.00 -9.08 17.14
CA LYS A 420 8.92 -7.87 17.95
C LYS A 420 8.11 -8.09 19.22
N LEU A 421 8.75 -7.89 20.37
CA LEU A 421 8.10 -8.01 21.67
C LEU A 421 7.32 -6.73 22.00
N ILE A 422 6.05 -6.91 22.37
CA ILE A 422 5.16 -5.87 22.88
C ILE A 422 4.65 -6.36 24.24
N SER A 423 4.81 -5.57 25.30
CA SER A 423 4.48 -6.01 26.66
C SER A 423 3.84 -4.88 27.46
N ALA A 424 3.12 -5.24 28.53
CA ALA A 424 2.53 -4.28 29.46
C ALA A 424 3.60 -3.63 30.36
N GLY A 425 4.44 -2.78 29.76
CA GLY A 425 5.64 -2.23 30.36
C GLY A 425 6.83 -3.20 30.37
N ARG A 426 7.91 -2.82 31.05
CA ARG A 426 9.16 -3.59 31.12
C ARG A 426 9.77 -3.51 32.52
N GLU A 427 10.64 -4.46 32.84
CA GLU A 427 11.51 -4.40 34.02
C GLU A 427 12.98 -4.19 33.63
N ASP A 428 13.80 -3.77 34.60
CA ASP A 428 15.26 -3.63 34.40
C ASP A 428 15.92 -5.02 34.30
N MET A 429 17.14 -5.07 33.74
CA MET A 429 17.86 -6.32 33.52
C MET A 429 18.05 -7.12 34.82
N ASP A 430 18.35 -6.43 35.91
CA ASP A 430 18.57 -7.00 37.25
C ASP A 430 17.30 -7.34 38.03
N VAL A 431 16.12 -7.13 37.43
CA VAL A 431 14.81 -7.35 38.06
C VAL A 431 14.17 -8.62 37.50
N ARG A 432 13.63 -9.47 38.38
CA ARG A 432 12.87 -10.67 37.98
C ARG A 432 11.39 -10.35 37.75
N MET A 433 10.75 -11.12 36.89
CA MET A 433 9.29 -11.13 36.71
C MET A 433 8.75 -12.50 37.15
N LEU A 434 8.05 -12.52 38.28
CA LEU A 434 7.58 -13.71 38.98
C LEU A 434 6.04 -13.78 39.03
N GLY A 435 5.50 -14.65 39.88
CA GLY A 435 4.05 -14.79 40.11
C GLY A 435 3.31 -15.30 38.88
N LYS A 436 2.30 -14.54 38.44
CA LYS A 436 1.55 -14.84 37.21
C LYS A 436 2.36 -14.54 35.94
N GLY A 437 3.36 -13.66 36.03
CA GLY A 437 4.13 -13.19 34.88
C GLY A 437 3.54 -11.94 34.23
N ARG A 438 4.34 -11.31 33.37
CA ARG A 438 3.95 -10.11 32.64
C ARG A 438 3.23 -10.47 31.34
N PRO A 439 2.05 -9.89 31.06
CA PRO A 439 1.40 -10.00 29.76
C PRO A 439 2.30 -9.50 28.62
N PHE A 440 2.36 -10.26 27.54
CA PHE A 440 3.08 -9.91 26.33
C PHE A 440 2.33 -10.38 25.07
N VAL A 441 2.66 -9.74 23.96
CA VAL A 441 2.41 -10.18 22.60
C VAL A 441 3.74 -10.14 21.87
N ILE A 442 4.04 -11.17 21.09
CA ILE A 442 5.14 -11.18 20.14
C ILE A 442 4.55 -11.15 18.73
N GLU A 443 4.86 -10.08 18.02
CA GLU A 443 4.52 -9.88 16.62
C GLU A 443 5.56 -10.62 15.77
N ILE A 444 5.06 -11.47 14.87
CA ILE A 444 5.84 -12.30 13.94
C ILE A 444 5.70 -11.64 12.59
N GLU A 445 6.77 -10.99 12.13
CA GLU A 445 6.76 -10.18 10.91
C GLU A 445 6.98 -11.04 9.66
N ASP A 446 6.12 -10.86 8.66
CA ASP A 446 6.18 -11.53 7.36
C ASP A 446 6.40 -13.05 7.44
N PRO A 447 5.54 -13.79 8.17
CA PRO A 447 5.67 -15.24 8.29
C PRO A 447 5.53 -15.92 6.93
N ARG A 448 6.11 -17.11 6.79
CA ARG A 448 5.88 -17.99 5.62
C ARG A 448 4.57 -18.76 5.71
N VAL A 449 3.93 -18.73 6.86
CA VAL A 449 2.62 -19.32 7.11
C VAL A 449 1.55 -18.24 7.27
N HIS A 450 0.35 -18.51 6.78
CA HIS A 450 -0.82 -17.65 6.88
C HIS A 450 -1.49 -17.73 8.25
N ALA A 451 -1.27 -18.82 8.99
CA ALA A 451 -1.81 -19.04 10.34
C ALA A 451 -0.90 -19.97 11.15
N ILE A 452 -0.85 -19.74 12.46
CA ILE A 452 -0.17 -20.63 13.42
C ILE A 452 -1.19 -21.64 13.93
N GLN A 453 -0.88 -22.92 13.77
CA GLN A 453 -1.74 -24.01 14.18
C GLN A 453 -1.57 -24.33 15.67
N GLU A 454 -2.59 -24.90 16.30
CA GLU A 454 -2.57 -25.21 17.73
C GLU A 454 -1.38 -26.08 18.14
N HIS A 455 -1.05 -27.10 17.34
CA HIS A 455 0.11 -27.97 17.61
C HIS A 455 1.45 -27.21 17.59
N GLN A 456 1.56 -26.15 16.77
CA GLN A 456 2.74 -25.29 16.73
C GLN A 456 2.82 -24.43 18.00
N VAL A 457 1.68 -23.89 18.48
CA VAL A 457 1.62 -23.16 19.75
C VAL A 457 2.05 -24.05 20.91
N GLN A 458 1.58 -25.30 20.96
CA GLN A 458 1.98 -26.26 22.00
C GLN A 458 3.47 -26.61 21.94
N ALA A 459 4.06 -26.77 20.75
CA ALA A 459 5.49 -27.01 20.59
C ALA A 459 6.33 -25.81 21.08
N ILE A 460 5.91 -24.59 20.76
CA ILE A 460 6.54 -23.34 21.22
C ILE A 460 6.45 -23.25 22.75
N LEU A 461 5.27 -23.51 23.32
CA LEU A 461 5.05 -23.47 24.76
C LEU A 461 5.89 -24.52 25.50
N ALA A 462 6.01 -25.73 24.94
CA ALA A 462 6.86 -26.79 25.49
C ALA A 462 8.33 -26.36 25.51
N ASP A 463 8.85 -25.76 24.44
CA ASP A 463 10.21 -25.21 24.40
C ASP A 463 10.40 -24.09 25.43
N LEU A 464 9.39 -23.23 25.61
CA LEU A 464 9.38 -22.11 26.57
C LEU A 464 9.08 -22.54 28.01
N SER A 465 8.88 -23.82 28.29
CA SER A 465 8.70 -24.33 29.66
C SER A 465 10.02 -24.58 30.39
N ASP A 466 11.14 -24.66 29.65
CA ASP A 466 12.48 -24.93 30.18
C ASP A 466 13.01 -23.74 31.01
N GLN A 467 12.96 -23.91 32.33
CA GLN A 467 13.42 -22.91 33.31
C GLN A 467 14.89 -22.51 33.12
N ARG A 468 15.74 -23.36 32.52
CA ARG A 468 17.18 -23.09 32.31
C ARG A 468 17.43 -21.93 31.35
N LYS A 469 16.42 -21.56 30.56
CA LYS A 469 16.46 -20.39 29.65
C LYS A 469 16.30 -19.06 30.40
N GLY A 470 15.85 -19.10 31.65
CA GLY A 470 15.62 -17.90 32.47
C GLY A 470 14.35 -17.12 32.10
N VAL A 471 13.64 -17.53 31.05
CA VAL A 471 12.36 -16.96 30.59
C VAL A 471 11.40 -18.10 30.32
N VAL A 472 10.17 -17.99 30.86
CA VAL A 472 9.15 -19.04 30.76
C VAL A 472 7.84 -18.43 30.31
N ALA A 473 7.22 -18.99 29.27
CA ALA A 473 5.90 -18.54 28.81
C ALA A 473 4.77 -19.37 29.44
N ARG A 474 3.63 -18.72 29.62
CA ARG A 474 2.38 -19.30 30.12
C ARG A 474 1.20 -18.75 29.32
N ALA A 475 0.12 -19.54 29.24
CA ALA A 475 -1.12 -19.15 28.54
C ALA A 475 -0.86 -18.59 27.13
N LEU A 476 0.07 -19.22 26.39
CA LEU A 476 0.43 -18.80 25.04
C LEU A 476 -0.72 -19.15 24.08
N ARG A 477 -1.15 -18.18 23.27
CA ARG A 477 -2.23 -18.33 22.30
C ARG A 477 -2.02 -17.42 21.09
N VAL A 478 -2.61 -17.77 19.97
CA VAL A 478 -2.78 -16.83 18.85
C VAL A 478 -3.71 -15.71 19.28
N CYS A 479 -3.37 -14.46 18.96
CA CYS A 479 -4.21 -13.30 19.23
C CYS A 479 -4.33 -12.40 18.01
N GLY A 480 -5.34 -11.53 18.01
CA GLY A 480 -5.49 -10.48 17.01
C GLY A 480 -4.87 -9.15 17.44
N ARG A 481 -4.94 -8.17 16.54
CA ARG A 481 -4.36 -6.84 16.73
C ARG A 481 -5.01 -6.06 17.88
N GLU A 482 -6.27 -6.34 18.19
CA GLU A 482 -7.01 -5.76 19.31
C GLU A 482 -6.34 -6.03 20.67
N VAL A 483 -5.64 -7.15 20.80
CA VAL A 483 -4.90 -7.49 22.03
C VAL A 483 -3.65 -6.62 22.17
N VAL A 484 -3.02 -6.25 21.05
CA VAL A 484 -1.87 -5.33 21.03
C VAL A 484 -2.28 -3.93 21.50
N GLU A 485 -3.44 -3.44 21.07
CA GLU A 485 -3.97 -2.15 21.49
C GLU A 485 -4.27 -2.12 22.99
N LYS A 486 -4.99 -3.14 23.48
CA LYS A 486 -5.25 -3.32 24.92
C LYS A 486 -3.97 -3.45 25.75
N MET A 487 -2.90 -4.03 25.18
CA MET A 487 -1.60 -4.13 25.84
C MET A 487 -1.01 -2.74 26.16
N LYS A 488 -1.12 -1.81 25.21
CA LYS A 488 -0.61 -0.44 25.32
C LYS A 488 -1.43 0.39 26.32
N GLU A 489 -2.75 0.29 26.27
CA GLU A 489 -3.64 0.97 27.23
C GLU A 489 -3.40 0.54 28.68
N GLY A 490 -3.11 -0.74 28.89
CA GLY A 490 -2.82 -1.29 30.22
C GLY A 490 -1.48 -0.85 30.80
N GLU A 491 -0.51 -0.41 29.98
CA GLU A 491 0.82 -0.03 30.45
C GLU A 491 0.77 1.15 31.44
N GLU A 492 -0.10 2.12 31.18
CA GLU A 492 -0.18 3.41 31.87
C GLU A 492 -1.16 3.43 33.06
N THR A 493 -2.09 2.48 33.12
CA THR A 493 -3.20 2.51 34.09
C THR A 493 -3.15 1.40 35.13
N LYS A 494 -2.49 0.27 34.82
CA LYS A 494 -2.56 -0.93 35.67
C LYS A 494 -1.58 -0.90 36.84
N ARG A 495 -2.04 -1.42 37.96
CA ARG A 495 -1.27 -1.57 39.19
C ARG A 495 -0.27 -2.71 39.07
N LYS A 496 0.87 -2.54 39.71
CA LYS A 496 1.96 -3.52 39.71
C LYS A 496 2.36 -3.80 41.15
N VAL A 497 2.68 -5.05 41.43
CA VAL A 497 3.12 -5.51 42.75
C VAL A 497 4.58 -5.90 42.68
N TYR A 498 5.36 -5.37 43.62
CA TYR A 498 6.78 -5.56 43.70
C TYR A 498 7.17 -6.12 45.07
N VAL A 499 8.26 -6.88 45.11
CA VAL A 499 8.93 -7.31 46.33
C VAL A 499 10.40 -6.94 46.21
N ALA A 500 10.89 -6.17 47.17
CA ALA A 500 12.27 -5.73 47.23
C ALA A 500 12.97 -6.27 48.47
N LEU A 501 14.21 -6.72 48.31
CA LEU A 501 15.15 -6.85 49.41
C LEU A 501 15.81 -5.49 49.62
N VAL A 502 15.68 -4.94 50.82
CA VAL A 502 16.19 -3.62 51.18
C VAL A 502 17.25 -3.77 52.25
N TRP A 503 18.36 -3.06 52.05
CA TRP A 503 19.37 -2.83 53.06
C TRP A 503 19.18 -1.44 53.67
N ALA A 504 19.36 -1.30 54.98
CA ALA A 504 19.38 -0.03 55.69
C ALA A 504 20.72 0.15 56.43
N ALA A 505 21.21 1.39 56.50
CA ALA A 505 22.44 1.73 57.19
C ALA A 505 22.37 1.44 58.70
N GLU A 506 21.19 1.60 59.29
CA GLU A 506 20.93 1.30 60.69
C GLU A 506 20.05 0.06 60.85
N ARG A 507 20.06 -0.51 62.05
CA ARG A 507 19.18 -1.62 62.42
C ARG A 507 17.74 -1.14 62.38
N VAL A 508 16.89 -1.88 61.67
CA VAL A 508 15.47 -1.52 61.54
C VAL A 508 14.67 -2.18 62.64
N GLU A 509 14.13 -1.37 63.55
CA GLU A 509 13.29 -1.83 64.65
C GLU A 509 11.85 -2.12 64.18
N ASP A 510 11.22 -3.13 64.77
CA ASP A 510 9.91 -3.64 64.32
C ASP A 510 8.79 -2.58 64.38
N HIS A 511 8.88 -1.64 65.33
CA HIS A 511 7.92 -0.54 65.45
C HIS A 511 7.95 0.40 64.23
N VAL A 512 9.11 0.63 63.63
CA VAL A 512 9.26 1.48 62.42
C VAL A 512 8.62 0.79 61.22
N LEU A 513 8.84 -0.53 61.07
CA LEU A 513 8.21 -1.33 60.03
C LEU A 513 6.68 -1.33 60.15
N HIS A 514 6.17 -1.38 61.39
CA HIS A 514 4.74 -1.27 61.66
C HIS A 514 4.18 0.12 61.32
N GLN A 515 4.90 1.20 61.61
CA GLN A 515 4.49 2.56 61.20
C GLN A 515 4.42 2.71 59.68
N MET A 516 5.42 2.18 58.95
CA MET A 516 5.42 2.17 57.49
C MET A 516 4.21 1.41 56.92
N LYS A 517 3.86 0.27 57.53
CA LYS A 517 2.67 -0.51 57.17
C LYS A 517 1.36 0.25 57.49
N ALA A 518 1.30 0.92 58.63
CA ALA A 518 0.13 1.67 59.08
C ALA A 518 -0.16 2.92 58.25
N LYS A 519 0.82 3.43 57.49
CA LYS A 519 0.67 4.58 56.58
C LYS A 519 -0.42 4.36 55.51
N GLY A 520 -0.73 3.11 55.16
CA GLY A 520 -1.75 2.78 54.17
C GLY A 520 -1.39 3.28 52.77
N ALA A 521 -2.39 3.75 52.02
CA ALA A 521 -2.18 4.31 50.70
C ALA A 521 -1.67 5.76 50.78
N PHE A 522 -0.69 6.12 49.94
CA PHE A 522 -0.14 7.48 49.92
C PHE A 522 0.38 7.85 48.52
N SER A 523 0.51 9.15 48.27
CA SER A 523 1.14 9.69 47.05
C SER A 523 2.64 9.90 47.26
N VAL A 524 3.42 9.61 46.23
CA VAL A 524 4.86 9.89 46.16
C VAL A 524 5.14 10.81 44.96
N GLU A 525 5.89 11.87 45.20
CA GLU A 525 6.43 12.74 44.16
C GLU A 525 7.80 12.21 43.73
N GLN A 526 7.93 11.85 42.46
CA GLN A 526 9.18 11.34 41.91
C GLN A 526 9.66 12.24 40.78
N ASP A 527 10.83 12.86 40.96
CA ASP A 527 11.57 13.36 39.81
C ASP A 527 11.96 12.20 38.90
N THR A 528 12.26 12.52 37.64
CA THR A 528 12.79 11.55 36.69
C THR A 528 14.15 11.05 37.19
N PRO A 529 14.32 9.75 37.52
CA PRO A 529 15.51 9.26 38.22
C PRO A 529 16.83 9.57 37.53
N ILE A 530 17.89 9.83 38.30
CA ILE A 530 19.20 10.25 37.77
C ILE A 530 19.69 9.28 36.68
N ARG A 531 19.58 7.97 36.95
CA ARG A 531 20.03 6.91 36.04
C ARG A 531 19.30 6.86 34.69
N VAL A 532 18.12 7.49 34.56
CA VAL A 532 17.36 7.55 33.29
C VAL A 532 17.27 8.97 32.70
N LEU A 533 17.81 10.00 33.37
CA LEU A 533 17.78 11.39 32.89
C LEU A 533 18.36 11.54 31.48
N HIS A 534 19.40 10.78 31.14
CA HIS A 534 20.01 10.80 29.81
C HIS A 534 19.07 10.32 28.67
N ARG A 535 17.89 9.75 28.99
CA ARG A 535 16.90 9.27 28.00
C ARG A 535 15.49 9.81 28.21
N ARG A 536 15.24 10.56 29.29
CA ARG A 536 13.89 10.97 29.69
C ARG A 536 13.90 12.44 30.11
N ALA A 537 12.85 13.16 29.73
CA ALA A 537 12.67 14.55 30.16
C ALA A 537 12.62 14.66 31.69
N ALA A 538 13.32 15.64 32.24
CA ALA A 538 13.32 15.96 33.66
C ALA A 538 11.94 16.51 34.08
N LEU A 539 11.14 15.65 34.70
CA LEU A 539 9.79 15.98 35.17
C LEU A 539 9.54 15.32 36.54
N VAL A 540 8.80 16.02 37.39
CA VAL A 540 8.22 15.49 38.63
C VAL A 540 6.90 14.81 38.31
N ARG A 541 6.68 13.62 38.85
CA ARG A 541 5.43 12.88 38.68
C ARG A 541 4.90 12.40 40.02
N SER A 542 3.67 12.77 40.32
CA SER A 542 2.91 12.19 41.42
C SER A 542 2.47 10.76 41.07
N LYS A 543 2.77 9.81 41.94
CA LYS A 543 2.44 8.39 41.79
C LYS A 543 1.78 7.86 43.05
N GLN A 544 0.76 7.02 42.87
CA GLN A 544 0.07 6.41 44.00
C GLN A 544 0.76 5.12 44.44
N ILE A 545 1.03 5.00 45.74
CA ILE A 545 1.29 3.74 46.43
C ILE A 545 -0.03 3.30 47.07
N PHE A 546 -0.54 2.15 46.66
CA PHE A 546 -1.82 1.61 47.14
C PHE A 546 -1.65 0.83 48.43
N ALA A 547 -0.53 0.12 48.57
CA ALA A 547 -0.18 -0.61 49.78
C ALA A 547 1.34 -0.78 49.86
N MET A 548 1.88 -0.67 51.07
CA MET A 548 3.27 -0.99 51.36
C MET A 548 3.33 -1.82 52.64
N GLN A 549 4.05 -2.94 52.58
CA GLN A 549 4.25 -3.83 53.71
C GLN A 549 5.74 -4.10 53.87
N CYS A 550 6.21 -4.10 55.11
CA CYS A 550 7.60 -4.40 55.42
C CYS A 550 7.68 -5.62 56.33
N GLN A 551 8.65 -6.49 56.07
CA GLN A 551 8.89 -7.70 56.85
C GLN A 551 10.37 -7.82 57.18
N ARG A 552 10.69 -7.94 58.47
CA ARG A 552 12.06 -8.10 58.95
C ARG A 552 12.64 -9.47 58.54
N ILE A 553 13.96 -9.51 58.34
CA ILE A 553 14.73 -10.76 58.23
C ILE A 553 15.42 -11.00 59.59
N PRO A 554 14.97 -11.98 60.41
CA PRO A 554 15.45 -12.11 61.79
C PRO A 554 16.96 -12.26 61.95
N SER A 555 17.61 -12.96 61.02
CA SER A 555 19.06 -13.21 61.02
C SER A 555 19.90 -12.08 60.42
N GLN A 556 19.28 -11.01 59.91
CA GLN A 556 19.96 -9.93 59.18
C GLN A 556 19.37 -8.57 59.62
N PRO A 557 19.89 -7.93 60.67
CA PRO A 557 19.26 -6.76 61.30
C PRO A 557 19.18 -5.51 60.41
N ASN A 558 20.05 -5.42 59.41
CA ASN A 558 20.08 -4.33 58.43
C ASN A 558 19.30 -4.66 57.14
N TYR A 559 18.68 -5.85 57.05
CA TYR A 559 17.94 -6.26 55.86
C TYR A 559 16.49 -6.56 56.18
N PHE A 560 15.61 -6.13 55.27
CA PHE A 560 14.18 -6.39 55.36
C PHE A 560 13.57 -6.45 53.97
N ILE A 561 12.39 -7.04 53.88
CA ILE A 561 11.61 -7.16 52.65
C ILE A 561 10.57 -6.05 52.61
N VAL A 562 10.43 -5.39 51.46
CA VAL A 562 9.37 -4.42 51.19
C VAL A 562 8.50 -4.93 50.05
N ARG A 563 7.21 -5.13 50.31
CA ARG A 563 6.20 -5.44 49.30
C ARG A 563 5.40 -4.17 49.00
N VAL A 564 5.36 -3.76 47.73
CA VAL A 564 4.70 -2.53 47.29
C VAL A 564 3.69 -2.83 46.20
N GLU A 565 2.45 -2.36 46.36
CA GLU A 565 1.49 -2.21 45.27
C GLU A 565 1.47 -0.75 44.82
N ALA A 566 1.88 -0.48 43.58
CA ALA A 566 2.06 0.88 43.06
C ALA A 566 1.34 1.11 41.73
N ALA A 567 1.07 2.38 41.45
CA ALA A 567 0.61 2.86 40.16
C ALA A 567 1.67 2.65 39.06
N ALA A 568 1.21 2.62 37.81
CA ALA A 568 2.08 2.49 36.66
C ALA A 568 3.12 3.63 36.58
N GLY A 569 4.34 3.27 36.18
CA GLY A 569 5.46 4.20 36.04
C GLY A 569 6.05 4.69 37.35
N CYS A 570 5.71 4.09 38.49
CA CYS A 570 6.41 4.32 39.75
C CYS A 570 7.80 3.67 39.72
N TYR A 571 8.81 4.43 40.08
CA TYR A 571 10.21 3.98 40.14
C TYR A 571 10.50 3.43 41.53
N ILE A 572 10.47 2.09 41.67
CA ILE A 572 10.50 1.42 42.97
C ILE A 572 11.88 1.48 43.64
N LYS A 573 12.98 1.46 42.88
CA LYS A 573 14.34 1.62 43.45
C LYS A 573 14.45 3.00 44.12
N GLU A 574 13.98 4.02 43.42
CA GLU A 574 13.98 5.40 43.90
C GLU A 574 12.94 5.69 45.00
N LEU A 575 11.82 4.96 45.03
CA LEU A 575 10.92 4.93 46.19
C LEU A 575 11.66 4.43 47.45
N ILE A 576 12.61 3.50 47.28
CA ILE A 576 13.36 2.94 48.40
C ILE A 576 14.49 3.89 48.83
N ASP A 577 15.40 4.21 47.92
CA ASP A 577 16.63 4.97 48.24
C ASP A 577 16.45 6.50 48.26
N GLY A 578 15.35 7.01 47.70
CA GLY A 578 15.05 8.44 47.65
C GLY A 578 15.75 9.22 46.56
N ASP A 579 16.63 8.60 45.74
CA ASP A 579 17.40 9.22 44.65
C ASP A 579 18.03 10.56 45.06
N CYS A 580 18.75 10.59 46.19
CA CYS A 580 19.33 11.81 46.78
C CYS A 580 18.28 12.92 47.09
N GLY A 581 17.10 12.51 47.58
CA GLY A 581 16.01 13.42 47.93
C GLY A 581 15.15 13.85 46.74
N ARG A 582 15.27 13.19 45.59
CA ARG A 582 14.46 13.45 44.39
C ARG A 582 13.15 12.64 44.34
N THR A 583 12.98 11.71 45.27
CA THR A 583 11.71 11.00 45.53
C THR A 583 11.22 11.28 46.94
N ARG A 584 9.98 11.77 47.10
CA ARG A 584 9.41 12.19 48.39
C ARG A 584 7.93 11.80 48.54
N PRO A 585 7.54 11.12 49.64
CA PRO A 585 8.41 10.46 50.62
C PRO A 585 9.09 9.21 50.02
N SER A 586 10.24 8.82 50.58
CA SER A 586 10.94 7.56 50.27
C SER A 586 11.07 6.65 51.51
N VAL A 587 11.37 5.37 51.32
CA VAL A 587 11.64 4.44 52.44
C VAL A 587 12.79 4.94 53.29
N SER A 588 13.89 5.41 52.68
CA SER A 588 15.00 6.02 53.40
C SER A 588 14.55 7.20 54.28
N SER A 589 13.74 8.12 53.75
CA SER A 589 13.19 9.23 54.54
C SER A 589 12.25 8.78 55.66
N MET A 590 11.53 7.67 55.47
CA MET A 590 10.64 7.10 56.50
C MET A 590 11.42 6.39 57.61
N LEU A 591 12.56 5.78 57.29
CA LEU A 591 13.44 5.14 58.27
C LEU A 591 14.32 6.15 59.03
N GLY A 592 14.54 7.35 58.47
CA GLY A 592 15.48 8.33 59.02
C GLY A 592 16.95 7.99 58.78
N CYS A 593 17.24 6.99 57.94
CA CYS A 593 18.60 6.58 57.57
C CYS A 593 18.66 6.13 56.10
N ASP A 594 19.87 5.96 55.58
CA ASP A 594 20.09 5.48 54.21
C ASP A 594 19.49 4.09 54.01
N ALA A 595 18.71 3.92 52.94
CA ALA A 595 18.19 2.64 52.50
C ALA A 595 18.53 2.39 51.03
N ARG A 596 18.75 1.13 50.65
CA ARG A 596 19.09 0.75 49.27
C ARG A 596 18.31 -0.48 48.83
N CYS A 597 17.82 -0.43 47.60
CA CYS A 597 17.22 -1.60 46.95
C CYS A 597 18.34 -2.55 46.49
N VAL A 598 18.46 -3.70 47.16
CA VAL A 598 19.50 -4.70 46.88
C VAL A 598 19.03 -5.63 45.76
N GLN A 599 17.78 -6.05 45.83
CA GLN A 599 17.13 -6.88 44.81
C GLN A 599 15.68 -6.45 44.67
N LEU A 600 15.15 -6.58 43.46
CA LEU A 600 13.77 -6.24 43.15
C LEU A 600 13.15 -7.32 42.26
N ASP A 601 11.93 -7.70 42.58
CA ASP A 601 11.11 -8.59 41.78
C ASP A 601 9.77 -7.93 41.52
N VAL A 602 9.28 -8.05 40.30
CA VAL A 602 7.87 -7.83 39.98
C VAL A 602 7.15 -9.15 40.24
N THR A 603 6.11 -9.15 41.07
CA THR A 603 5.36 -10.37 41.41
C THR A 603 3.97 -10.39 40.79
N ASP A 604 3.44 -9.24 40.38
CA ASP A 604 2.16 -9.19 39.70
C ASP A 604 2.01 -7.94 38.81
N VAL A 605 1.30 -8.11 37.70
CA VAL A 605 0.87 -7.04 36.80
C VAL A 605 -0.63 -7.22 36.62
N LYS A 606 -1.42 -6.38 37.29
CA LYS A 606 -2.88 -6.54 37.41
C LYS A 606 -3.58 -6.19 36.10
N MET A 607 -3.65 -7.15 35.18
CA MET A 607 -4.15 -6.97 33.82
C MET A 607 -4.76 -8.26 33.26
N ASP A 608 -6.07 -8.26 33.04
CA ASP A 608 -6.84 -9.50 32.79
C ASP A 608 -7.02 -9.81 31.29
N ILE A 609 -6.12 -9.34 30.43
CA ILE A 609 -6.26 -9.50 28.95
C ILE A 609 -5.77 -10.87 28.47
N MET A 610 -5.07 -11.62 29.32
CA MET A 610 -4.40 -12.90 29.02
C MET A 610 -4.57 -13.92 30.15
N ASP A 611 -5.61 -13.79 30.99
CA ASP A 611 -5.95 -14.76 32.02
C ASP A 611 -6.93 -15.81 31.50
#